data_AF-A0A0Q4G4P8-F1
#
_entry.id   AF-A0A0Q4G4P8-F1
#
_cell.length_a   1.000
_cell.length_b   1.000
_cell.length_c   1.000
_cell.angle_alpha   90.00
_cell.angle_beta   90.00
_cell.angle_gamma   90.00
#
_symmetry.space_group_name_H-M   'P 1'
#
loop_
_entity.id
_entity.type
_entity.pdbx_description
1 polymer ?
#
loop_
_entity_poly.entity_id
_entity_poly.type
_entity_poly.pdbx_seq_one_letter_code
_entity_poly.pdbx_strand_id
1 'polypeptide(L)'
;MNLRYQGDVGDLWVGAFRAPVGDLSQLRGGWDHSFTLGPVRLLPSVQWASGGFAGGSLNLETGTRWYAGAGLGRTNLRNYVNLNFDPNDAWMLSAGYRWSEARYVGMQVVRDNREHPDQQHVHLVARLPTDAGHAVFLDLLDKRGTLDDGRYIHRHGASMTYSWPQVFVRLAYDPKVNFTLQNQWRVSVGTRF
;
A
#
# COMPACT_ATOMS: atom_id res chain seq x y z
N MET A 1 8.01 9.80 10.24
CA MET A 1 7.45 9.02 11.38
C MET A 1 6.04 8.58 11.02
N ASN A 2 5.61 7.39 11.46
CA ASN A 2 4.24 6.91 11.33
C ASN A 2 3.86 6.18 12.63
N LEU A 3 2.73 6.55 13.22
CA LEU A 3 2.15 5.99 14.42
C LEU A 3 0.78 5.42 14.07
N ARG A 4 0.51 4.17 14.46
CA ARG A 4 -0.75 3.48 14.19
C ARG A 4 -1.31 2.92 15.49
N TYR A 5 -2.61 3.08 15.68
CA TYR A 5 -3.42 2.47 16.71
C TYR A 5 -4.39 1.51 16.04
N GLN A 6 -4.57 0.32 16.62
CA GLN A 6 -5.54 -0.67 16.17
C GLN A 6 -6.50 -0.96 17.31
N GLY A 7 -7.80 -0.88 17.07
CA GLY A 7 -8.81 -1.14 18.09
C GLY A 7 -10.20 -1.32 17.50
N ASP A 8 -11.21 -1.37 18.37
CA ASP A 8 -12.59 -1.72 17.99
C ASP A 8 -13.22 -0.73 17.01
N VAL A 9 -12.81 0.54 17.06
CA VAL A 9 -13.27 1.59 16.14
C VAL A 9 -12.55 1.58 14.79
N GLY A 10 -11.62 0.65 14.58
CA GLY A 10 -10.74 0.58 13.42
C GLY A 10 -9.32 1.03 13.69
N ASP A 11 -8.56 1.10 12.61
CA ASP A 11 -7.17 1.45 12.60
C ASP A 11 -7.02 2.95 12.33
N LEU A 12 -6.44 3.65 13.30
CA LEU A 12 -6.12 5.07 13.20
C LEU A 12 -4.63 5.22 12.98
N TRP A 13 -4.23 6.14 12.10
CA TRP A 13 -2.82 6.43 11.94
C TRP A 13 -2.56 7.92 11.73
N VAL A 14 -1.39 8.36 12.19
CA VAL A 14 -0.87 9.71 12.00
C VAL A 14 0.60 9.62 11.60
N GLY A 15 1.00 10.48 10.67
CA GLY A 15 2.36 10.48 10.15
C GLY A 15 2.87 11.87 9.85
N ALA A 16 4.17 12.07 10.09
CA ALA A 16 4.89 13.26 9.70
C ALA A 16 5.92 12.89 8.62
N PHE A 17 5.89 13.61 7.50
CA PHE A 17 6.86 13.54 6.42
C PHE A 17 7.67 14.83 6.36
N ARG A 18 8.96 14.68 6.11
CA ARG A 18 9.83 15.78 5.71
C ARG A 18 10.79 15.26 4.65
N ALA A 19 10.83 15.92 3.49
CA ALA A 19 11.81 15.60 2.47
C ALA A 19 13.22 16.03 2.95
N PRO A 20 14.28 15.27 2.63
CA PRO A 20 15.64 15.68 2.92
C PRO A 20 16.12 16.84 2.03
N VAL A 21 15.48 17.02 0.88
CA VAL A 21 15.77 18.08 -0.10
C VAL A 21 14.44 18.76 -0.47
N GLY A 22 14.44 20.09 -0.46
CA GLY A 22 13.26 20.93 -0.64
C GLY A 22 12.45 21.14 0.64
N ASP A 23 11.55 22.11 0.64
CA ASP A 23 10.75 22.51 1.81
C ASP A 23 9.44 21.70 1.95
N LEU A 24 9.41 20.47 1.44
CA LEU A 24 8.23 19.62 1.54
C LEU A 24 8.15 18.99 2.94
N SER A 25 7.18 19.46 3.72
CA SER A 25 6.78 18.87 5.00
C SER A 25 5.26 18.64 5.01
N GLN A 26 4.83 17.46 5.46
CA GLN A 26 3.41 17.14 5.58
C GLN A 26 3.07 16.38 6.85
N LEU A 27 2.06 16.88 7.57
CA LEU A 27 1.31 16.11 8.55
C LEU A 27 0.18 15.37 7.83
N ARG A 28 -0.03 14.12 8.21
CA ARG A 28 -0.99 13.22 7.56
C ARG A 28 -1.68 12.38 8.61
N GLY A 29 -2.87 11.92 8.28
CA GLY A 29 -3.55 10.91 9.06
C GLY A 29 -4.63 10.22 8.25
N GLY A 30 -5.13 9.15 8.82
CA GLY A 30 -6.21 8.39 8.21
C GLY A 30 -6.82 7.39 9.16
N TRP A 31 -7.86 6.78 8.65
CA TRP A 31 -8.65 5.76 9.32
C TRP A 31 -9.04 4.68 8.32
N ASP A 32 -8.98 3.43 8.75
CA ASP A 32 -9.49 2.28 8.02
C ASP A 32 -10.19 1.29 8.97
N HIS A 33 -11.21 0.58 8.48
CA HIS A 33 -11.90 -0.45 9.26
C HIS A 33 -12.37 -1.59 8.36
N SER A 34 -12.55 -2.79 8.91
CA SER A 34 -13.02 -3.96 8.17
C SER A 34 -14.36 -4.43 8.71
N PHE A 35 -15.41 -4.32 7.90
CA PHE A 35 -16.74 -4.85 8.20
C PHE A 35 -16.93 -6.20 7.53
N THR A 36 -17.37 -7.21 8.30
CA THR A 36 -17.71 -8.53 7.76
C THR A 36 -19.21 -8.62 7.52
N LEU A 37 -19.61 -8.71 6.26
CA LEU A 37 -20.98 -8.77 5.77
C LEU A 37 -21.23 -10.16 5.14
N GLY A 38 -21.38 -11.16 5.99
CA GLY A 38 -21.51 -12.55 5.55
C GLY A 38 -20.23 -13.04 4.83
N PRO A 39 -20.30 -13.47 3.56
CA PRO A 39 -19.12 -13.94 2.82
C PRO A 39 -18.22 -12.81 2.30
N VAL A 40 -18.66 -11.56 2.41
CA VAL A 40 -17.95 -10.38 1.89
C VAL A 40 -17.39 -9.55 3.05
N ARG A 41 -16.16 -9.08 2.89
CA ARG A 41 -15.54 -8.07 3.75
C ARG A 41 -15.52 -6.74 3.02
N LEU A 42 -15.98 -5.69 3.69
CA LEU A 42 -15.96 -4.31 3.23
C LEU A 42 -14.88 -3.54 4.00
N LEU A 43 -13.96 -2.89 3.30
CA LEU A 43 -12.86 -2.15 3.90
C LEU A 43 -12.85 -0.71 3.38
N PRO A 44 -13.60 0.21 4.01
CA PRO A 44 -13.49 1.63 3.74
C PRO A 44 -12.22 2.21 4.36
N SER A 45 -11.66 3.21 3.70
CA SER A 45 -10.61 4.05 4.28
C SER A 45 -10.77 5.51 3.91
N VAL A 46 -10.32 6.39 4.80
CA VAL A 46 -10.22 7.83 4.57
C VAL A 46 -8.87 8.34 5.03
N GLN A 47 -8.38 9.37 4.36
CA GLN A 47 -7.11 9.99 4.67
C GLN A 47 -7.07 11.47 4.35
N TRP A 48 -6.18 12.18 5.01
CA TRP A 48 -5.95 13.61 4.85
C TRP A 48 -4.47 13.96 4.97
N ALA A 49 -4.10 15.12 4.42
CA ALA A 49 -2.78 15.71 4.61
C ALA A 49 -2.86 17.23 4.76
N SER A 50 -1.92 17.79 5.53
CA SER A 50 -1.68 19.23 5.58
C SER A 50 -1.40 19.75 4.16
N GLY A 51 -2.04 20.86 3.79
CA GLY A 51 -2.14 21.31 2.39
C GLY A 51 -3.53 21.11 1.79
N GLY A 52 -4.45 20.49 2.54
CA GLY A 52 -5.86 20.36 2.19
C GLY A 52 -6.18 19.10 1.37
N PHE A 53 -5.27 18.12 1.34
CA PHE A 53 -5.55 16.84 0.72
C PHE A 53 -6.61 16.07 1.51
N ALA A 54 -7.53 15.46 0.77
CA ALA A 54 -8.48 14.50 1.27
C ALA A 54 -8.68 13.39 0.23
N GLY A 55 -8.72 12.14 0.69
CA GLY A 55 -8.95 10.99 -0.16
C GLY A 55 -9.62 9.86 0.61
N GLY A 56 -10.22 8.95 -0.12
CA GLY A 56 -10.82 7.76 0.45
C GLY A 56 -10.92 6.63 -0.57
N SER A 57 -11.06 5.42 -0.03
CA SER A 57 -11.21 4.22 -0.83
C SER A 57 -12.24 3.29 -0.24
N LEU A 58 -12.73 2.39 -1.08
CA LEU A 58 -13.58 1.29 -0.68
C LEU A 58 -13.07 0.02 -1.33
N ASN A 59 -12.75 -0.97 -0.51
CA ASN A 59 -12.36 -2.29 -0.98
C ASN A 59 -13.39 -3.34 -0.55
N LEU A 60 -13.56 -4.34 -1.39
CA LEU A 60 -14.37 -5.52 -1.16
C LEU A 60 -13.48 -6.75 -1.30
N GLU A 61 -13.61 -7.71 -0.38
CA GLU A 61 -12.97 -9.01 -0.48
C GLU A 61 -14.01 -10.11 -0.22
N THR A 62 -13.92 -11.23 -0.92
CA THR A 62 -14.73 -12.42 -0.66
C THR A 62 -13.85 -13.67 -0.69
N GLY A 63 -14.32 -14.71 -0.02
CA GLY A 63 -13.65 -16.01 0.07
C GLY A 63 -12.78 -16.16 1.32
N THR A 64 -12.27 -17.38 1.52
CA THR A 64 -11.49 -17.76 2.70
C THR A 64 -10.08 -18.21 2.30
N ARG A 65 -9.96 -19.44 1.79
CA ARG A 65 -8.70 -19.98 1.26
C ARG A 65 -8.37 -19.37 -0.09
N TRP A 66 -9.26 -19.52 -1.05
CA TRP A 66 -9.23 -18.72 -2.26
C TRP A 66 -9.98 -17.44 -2.00
N TYR A 67 -9.35 -16.32 -2.29
CA TYR A 67 -9.98 -15.02 -2.14
C TYR A 67 -9.86 -14.21 -3.42
N ALA A 68 -10.81 -13.31 -3.60
CA ALA A 68 -10.80 -12.29 -4.63
C ALA A 68 -11.31 -10.98 -4.03
N GLY A 69 -10.83 -9.87 -4.57
CA GLY A 69 -11.22 -8.56 -4.11
C GLY A 69 -11.10 -7.51 -5.20
N ALA A 70 -11.81 -6.41 -4.99
CA ALA A 70 -11.82 -5.25 -5.86
C ALA A 70 -11.88 -3.98 -5.01
N GLY A 71 -11.28 -2.91 -5.52
CA GLY A 71 -11.21 -1.64 -4.82
C GLY A 71 -11.32 -0.45 -5.76
N LEU A 72 -11.80 0.66 -5.23
CA LEU A 72 -11.82 1.94 -5.91
C LEU A 72 -11.49 3.03 -4.90
N GLY A 73 -10.69 4.02 -5.31
CA GLY A 73 -10.51 5.20 -4.49
C GLY A 73 -10.43 6.49 -5.28
N ARG A 74 -10.63 7.59 -4.56
CA ARG A 74 -10.76 8.93 -5.10
C ARG A 74 -10.14 9.93 -4.15
N THR A 75 -9.55 10.98 -4.72
CA THR A 75 -9.05 12.11 -3.96
C THR A 75 -9.57 13.42 -4.51
N ASN A 76 -9.31 14.50 -3.76
CA ASN A 76 -9.53 15.87 -4.22
C ASN A 76 -8.38 16.42 -5.09
N LEU A 77 -7.48 15.57 -5.59
CA LEU A 77 -6.34 15.87 -6.46
C LEU A 77 -5.31 16.84 -5.88
N ARG A 78 -5.35 17.13 -4.58
CA ARG A 78 -4.30 17.92 -3.96
C ARG A 78 -3.06 17.07 -3.72
N ASN A 79 -1.89 17.70 -3.85
CA ASN A 79 -0.61 17.05 -3.65
C ASN A 79 -0.49 16.46 -2.24
N TYR A 80 -0.08 15.19 -2.19
CA TYR A 80 0.16 14.47 -0.95
C TYR A 80 1.27 13.45 -1.14
N VAL A 81 1.96 13.13 -0.05
CA VAL A 81 2.87 11.99 -0.01
C VAL A 81 2.09 10.79 0.52
N ASN A 82 1.95 9.73 -0.27
CA ASN A 82 1.18 8.57 0.15
C ASN A 82 1.90 7.74 1.24
N LEU A 83 1.15 7.19 2.20
CA LEU A 83 1.61 6.23 3.22
C LEU A 83 0.87 4.90 3.20
N ASN A 84 -0.28 4.84 2.53
CA ASN A 84 -1.08 3.62 2.45
C ASN A 84 -0.92 2.95 1.08
N PHE A 85 -1.42 1.72 1.01
CA PHE A 85 -1.47 0.92 -0.21
C PHE A 85 -2.88 0.96 -0.85
N ASP A 86 -3.77 1.79 -0.31
CA ASP A 86 -5.12 1.93 -0.83
C ASP A 86 -5.10 2.64 -2.19
N PRO A 87 -6.02 2.28 -3.11
CA PRO A 87 -6.11 2.96 -4.38
C PRO A 87 -6.47 4.44 -4.12
N ASN A 88 -5.72 5.35 -4.72
CA ASN A 88 -6.02 6.78 -4.75
C ASN A 88 -6.14 7.18 -6.21
N ASP A 89 -7.33 7.61 -6.63
CA ASP A 89 -7.67 7.85 -8.04
C ASP A 89 -7.33 6.65 -8.95
N ALA A 90 -7.57 5.46 -8.42
CA ALA A 90 -7.25 4.19 -9.04
C ALA A 90 -8.36 3.16 -8.79
N TRP A 91 -8.41 2.13 -9.63
CA TRP A 91 -9.08 0.88 -9.29
C TRP A 91 -8.03 -0.18 -8.93
N MET A 92 -8.48 -1.16 -8.16
CA MET A 92 -7.68 -2.29 -7.72
C MET A 92 -8.43 -3.59 -7.94
N LEU A 93 -7.70 -4.64 -8.32
CA LEU A 93 -8.16 -6.03 -8.26
C LEU A 93 -7.13 -6.85 -7.50
N SER A 94 -7.59 -7.83 -6.73
CA SER A 94 -6.72 -8.77 -6.03
C SER A 94 -7.28 -10.18 -6.02
N ALA A 95 -6.42 -11.17 -6.02
CA ALA A 95 -6.80 -12.56 -5.77
C ALA A 95 -5.62 -13.32 -5.18
N GLY A 96 -5.90 -14.43 -4.50
CA GLY A 96 -4.83 -15.24 -3.95
C GLY A 96 -5.30 -16.48 -3.21
N TYR A 97 -4.33 -17.13 -2.59
CA TYR A 97 -4.52 -18.33 -1.79
C TYR A 97 -3.92 -18.17 -0.39
N ARG A 98 -4.71 -18.53 0.62
CA ARG A 98 -4.36 -18.53 2.04
C ARG A 98 -4.34 -19.96 2.55
N TRP A 99 -3.17 -20.44 2.95
CA TRP A 99 -3.04 -21.68 3.72
C TRP A 99 -3.42 -21.44 5.18
N SER A 100 -3.06 -20.27 5.71
CA SER A 100 -3.43 -19.77 7.03
C SER A 100 -3.30 -18.25 7.06
N GLU A 101 -3.73 -17.60 8.15
CA GLU A 101 -3.52 -16.16 8.38
C GLU A 101 -2.03 -15.75 8.30
N ALA A 102 -1.14 -16.66 8.67
CA ALA A 102 0.31 -16.43 8.67
C ALA A 102 0.99 -16.81 7.35
N ARG A 103 0.32 -17.55 6.45
CA ARG A 103 0.89 -18.07 5.20
C ARG A 103 -0.05 -17.89 4.02
N TYR A 104 0.32 -17.00 3.11
CA TYR A 104 -0.47 -16.73 1.91
C TYR A 104 0.38 -16.26 0.73
N VAL A 105 -0.18 -16.38 -0.46
CA VAL A 105 0.30 -15.77 -1.70
C VAL A 105 -0.85 -15.04 -2.37
N GLY A 106 -0.57 -13.92 -3.02
CA GLY A 106 -1.58 -13.15 -3.73
C GLY A 106 -0.99 -12.33 -4.86
N MET A 107 -1.88 -11.91 -5.74
CA MET A 107 -1.61 -10.95 -6.79
C MET A 107 -2.55 -9.76 -6.59
N GLN A 108 -2.03 -8.57 -6.87
CA GLN A 108 -2.79 -7.33 -6.86
C GLN A 108 -2.45 -6.54 -8.12
N VAL A 109 -3.45 -5.94 -8.75
CA VAL A 109 -3.29 -4.97 -9.83
C VAL A 109 -3.88 -3.66 -9.35
N VAL A 110 -3.12 -2.58 -9.49
CA VAL A 110 -3.58 -1.22 -9.23
C VAL A 110 -3.35 -0.42 -10.49
N ARG A 111 -4.39 0.25 -10.98
CA ARG A 111 -4.31 1.07 -12.18
C ARG A 111 -4.98 2.40 -11.92
N ASP A 112 -4.27 3.47 -12.24
CA ASP A 112 -4.84 4.81 -12.25
C ASP A 112 -6.03 4.82 -13.22
N ASN A 113 -7.09 5.54 -12.85
CA ASN A 113 -8.29 5.66 -13.66
C ASN A 113 -8.78 7.09 -13.79
N ARG A 114 -7.85 8.04 -13.65
CA ARG A 114 -8.12 9.47 -13.68
C ARG A 114 -7.05 10.23 -14.46
N GLU A 115 -5.94 10.60 -13.83
CA GLU A 115 -4.94 11.51 -14.42
C GLU A 115 -3.96 10.77 -15.34
N HIS A 116 -3.65 9.51 -15.04
CA HIS A 116 -2.65 8.74 -15.77
C HIS A 116 -3.13 7.31 -16.05
N PRO A 117 -4.21 7.11 -16.82
CA PRO A 117 -4.89 5.82 -16.95
C PRO A 117 -4.05 4.70 -17.59
N ASP A 118 -2.85 4.99 -18.09
CA ASP A 118 -1.88 4.03 -18.60
C ASP A 118 -0.88 3.56 -17.53
N GLN A 119 -0.78 4.25 -16.39
CA GLN A 119 0.05 3.88 -15.26
C GLN A 119 -0.58 2.74 -14.44
N GLN A 120 0.24 1.71 -14.19
CA GLN A 120 -0.18 0.49 -13.53
C GLN A 120 0.95 -0.13 -12.69
N HIS A 121 0.55 -0.73 -11.57
CA HIS A 121 1.36 -1.65 -10.79
C HIS A 121 0.71 -3.04 -10.75
N VAL A 122 1.52 -4.08 -10.90
CA VAL A 122 1.17 -5.45 -10.56
C VAL A 122 2.09 -5.90 -9.44
N HIS A 123 1.49 -6.38 -8.36
CA HIS A 123 2.20 -6.90 -7.21
C HIS A 123 1.98 -8.41 -7.12
N LEU A 124 3.05 -9.15 -6.89
CA LEU A 124 3.01 -10.52 -6.41
C LEU A 124 3.52 -10.53 -4.98
N VAL A 125 2.61 -10.83 -4.04
CA VAL A 125 2.88 -10.76 -2.61
C VAL A 125 2.86 -12.14 -1.98
N ALA A 126 3.73 -12.36 -1.02
CA ALA A 126 3.74 -13.57 -0.21
C ALA A 126 4.07 -13.25 1.25
N ARG A 127 3.40 -13.94 2.16
CA ARG A 127 3.78 -14.00 3.57
C ARG A 127 4.14 -15.44 3.92
N LEU A 128 5.32 -15.63 4.46
CA LEU A 128 5.87 -16.92 4.83
C LEU A 128 6.22 -16.88 6.33
N PRO A 129 5.59 -17.70 7.18
CA PRO A 129 6.01 -17.82 8.56
C PRO A 129 7.37 -18.51 8.62
N THR A 130 8.19 -18.13 9.57
CA THR A 130 9.42 -18.83 9.95
C THR A 130 9.31 -19.28 11.42
N ASP A 131 10.37 -19.85 11.96
CA ASP A 131 10.38 -20.32 13.36
C ASP A 131 10.18 -19.18 14.36
N ALA A 132 9.74 -19.54 15.58
CA ALA A 132 9.60 -18.63 16.74
C ALA A 132 8.69 -17.39 16.52
N GLY A 133 7.65 -17.50 15.69
CA GLY A 133 6.67 -16.43 15.47
C GLY A 133 7.19 -15.30 14.57
N HIS A 134 8.29 -15.54 13.87
CA HIS A 134 8.82 -14.62 12.87
C HIS A 134 8.09 -14.79 11.52
N ALA A 135 8.21 -13.81 10.64
CA ALA A 135 7.67 -13.90 9.29
C ALA A 135 8.50 -13.13 8.27
N VAL A 136 8.52 -13.63 7.04
CA VAL A 136 9.04 -12.95 5.86
C VAL A 136 7.86 -12.52 4.99
N PHE A 137 7.88 -11.26 4.57
CA PHE A 137 6.95 -10.73 3.56
C PHE A 137 7.74 -10.35 2.33
N LEU A 138 7.30 -10.84 1.18
CA LEU A 138 7.88 -10.56 -0.13
C LEU A 138 6.84 -9.84 -0.98
N ASP A 139 7.29 -8.89 -1.78
CA ASP A 139 6.49 -8.15 -2.75
C ASP A 139 7.35 -7.90 -3.99
N LEU A 140 6.96 -8.50 -5.11
CA LEU A 140 7.55 -8.27 -6.42
C LEU A 140 6.64 -7.33 -7.20
N LEU A 141 7.22 -6.27 -7.73
CA LEU A 141 6.51 -5.23 -8.47
C LEU A 141 6.84 -5.32 -9.96
N ASP A 142 5.81 -5.36 -10.80
CA ASP A 142 5.86 -5.01 -12.21
C ASP A 142 5.17 -3.65 -12.40
N LYS A 143 5.92 -2.65 -12.83
CA LYS A 143 5.48 -1.26 -12.99
C LYS A 143 5.53 -0.89 -14.47
N ARG A 144 4.45 -0.32 -14.99
CA ARG A 144 4.37 0.16 -16.36
C ARG A 144 3.53 1.42 -16.49
N GLY A 145 3.83 2.24 -17.49
CA GLY A 145 3.11 3.48 -17.76
C GLY A 145 4.03 4.58 -18.29
N THR A 146 3.43 5.70 -18.65
CA THR A 146 4.11 6.87 -19.19
C THR A 146 4.50 7.82 -18.06
N LEU A 147 5.75 8.32 -18.10
CA LEU A 147 6.23 9.34 -17.18
C LEU A 147 5.73 10.73 -17.61
N ASP A 148 5.89 11.73 -16.75
CA ASP A 148 5.52 13.12 -17.04
C ASP A 148 6.21 13.71 -18.28
N ASP A 149 7.38 13.18 -18.66
CA ASP A 149 8.12 13.59 -19.86
C ASP A 149 7.74 12.81 -21.12
N GLY A 150 6.67 12.02 -21.07
CA GLY A 150 6.13 11.26 -22.21
C GLY A 150 6.83 9.93 -22.48
N ARG A 151 7.87 9.56 -21.72
CA ARG A 151 8.54 8.26 -21.92
C ARG A 151 7.73 7.13 -21.31
N TYR A 152 7.50 6.08 -22.09
CA TYR A 152 6.95 4.83 -21.57
C TYR A 152 8.00 4.02 -20.80
N ILE A 153 7.63 3.50 -19.64
CA ILE A 153 8.47 2.61 -18.84
C ILE A 153 7.80 1.25 -18.63
N HIS A 154 8.66 0.24 -18.46
CA HIS A 154 8.32 -1.07 -17.92
C HIS A 154 9.49 -1.53 -17.04
N ARG A 155 9.27 -1.67 -15.73
CA ARG A 155 10.31 -1.86 -14.73
C ARG A 155 9.88 -2.83 -13.64
N HIS A 156 10.87 -3.46 -13.02
CA HIS A 156 10.63 -4.39 -11.91
C HIS A 156 11.26 -3.88 -10.62
N GLY A 157 10.45 -3.88 -9.56
CA GLY A 157 10.87 -3.56 -8.20
C GLY A 157 10.69 -4.77 -7.28
N ALA A 158 11.22 -4.66 -6.07
CA ALA A 158 11.03 -5.69 -5.07
C ALA A 158 11.13 -5.11 -3.66
N SER A 159 10.45 -5.74 -2.72
CA SER A 159 10.70 -5.49 -1.31
C SER A 159 10.61 -6.76 -0.47
N MET A 160 11.35 -6.75 0.62
CA MET A 160 11.35 -7.81 1.61
C MET A 160 11.23 -7.19 3.00
N THR A 161 10.32 -7.73 3.80
CA THR A 161 10.21 -7.41 5.24
C THR A 161 10.51 -8.65 6.04
N TYR A 162 11.44 -8.55 6.99
CA TYR A 162 11.62 -9.55 8.03
C TYR A 162 11.00 -9.01 9.32
N SER A 163 10.09 -9.78 9.91
CA SER A 163 9.37 -9.40 11.12
C SER A 163 9.66 -10.40 12.24
N TRP A 164 10.16 -9.87 13.35
CA TRP A 164 10.10 -10.48 14.68
C TRP A 164 8.74 -10.18 15.33
N PRO A 165 8.45 -10.71 16.53
CA PRO A 165 7.20 -10.43 17.23
C PRO A 165 7.01 -8.93 17.52
N GLN A 166 8.06 -8.25 17.98
CA GLN A 166 8.00 -6.83 18.36
C GLN A 166 8.63 -5.88 17.35
N VAL A 167 9.58 -6.32 16.52
CA VAL A 167 10.34 -5.45 15.61
C VAL A 167 10.23 -5.94 14.18
N PHE A 168 10.31 -5.05 13.20
CA PHE A 168 10.48 -5.42 11.81
C PHE A 168 11.49 -4.53 11.11
N VAL A 169 12.11 -5.09 10.06
CA VAL A 169 12.96 -4.37 9.12
C VAL A 169 12.47 -4.65 7.70
N ARG A 170 12.33 -3.61 6.89
CA ARG A 170 11.97 -3.69 5.48
C ARG A 170 13.03 -3.03 4.61
N LEU A 171 13.40 -3.72 3.54
CA LEU A 171 14.18 -3.16 2.43
C LEU A 171 13.31 -3.17 1.17
N ALA A 172 13.30 -2.07 0.44
CA ALA A 172 12.57 -1.95 -0.82
C ALA A 172 13.42 -1.25 -1.88
N TYR A 173 13.35 -1.76 -3.10
CA TYR A 173 13.81 -1.10 -4.31
C TYR A 173 12.61 -0.76 -5.20
N ASP A 174 12.42 0.53 -5.45
CA ASP A 174 11.36 1.06 -6.27
C ASP A 174 11.96 1.81 -7.47
N PRO A 175 12.00 1.20 -8.67
CA PRO A 175 12.47 1.87 -9.86
C PRO A 175 11.44 2.92 -10.29
N LYS A 176 11.92 4.11 -10.70
CA LYS A 176 11.06 5.19 -11.17
C LYS A 176 9.93 5.48 -10.17
N VAL A 177 10.34 5.83 -8.94
CA VAL A 177 9.41 6.06 -7.82
C VAL A 177 8.38 7.12 -8.25
N ASN A 178 7.10 6.84 -8.00
CA ASN A 178 5.97 7.70 -8.40
C ASN A 178 6.02 8.13 -9.88
N PHE A 179 6.44 7.23 -10.78
CA PHE A 179 6.59 7.52 -12.22
C PHE A 179 7.49 8.73 -12.51
N THR A 180 8.49 8.97 -11.65
CA THR A 180 9.56 9.94 -11.88
C THR A 180 10.80 9.27 -12.50
N LEU A 181 11.84 10.06 -12.79
CA LEU A 181 13.11 9.53 -13.30
C LEU A 181 13.98 8.86 -12.23
N GLN A 182 13.65 9.02 -10.96
CA GLN A 182 14.49 8.56 -9.86
C GLN A 182 14.18 7.11 -9.48
N ASN A 183 15.23 6.33 -9.27
CA ASN A 183 15.11 5.03 -8.60
C ASN A 183 15.36 5.24 -7.12
N GLN A 184 14.68 4.48 -6.27
CA GLN A 184 14.77 4.66 -4.82
C GLN A 184 15.01 3.34 -4.10
N TRP A 185 15.96 3.36 -3.17
CA TRP A 185 16.06 2.38 -2.09
C TRP A 185 15.43 2.93 -0.82
N ARG A 186 14.65 2.11 -0.12
CA ARG A 186 14.07 2.47 1.18
C ARG A 186 14.40 1.40 2.21
N VAL A 187 14.86 1.85 3.36
CA VAL A 187 14.99 1.06 4.57
C VAL A 187 13.98 1.58 5.58
N SER A 188 13.17 0.68 6.14
CA SER A 188 12.21 1.00 7.18
C SER A 188 12.44 0.08 8.38
N VAL A 189 12.37 0.65 9.58
CA VAL A 189 12.41 -0.08 10.84
C VAL A 189 11.19 0.35 11.65
N GLY A 190 10.54 -0.59 12.33
CA GLY A 190 9.42 -0.28 13.20
C GLY A 190 9.29 -1.26 14.36
N THR A 191 8.55 -0.84 15.38
CA THR A 191 8.28 -1.62 16.59
C THR A 191 6.78 -1.67 16.87
N ARG A 192 6.34 -2.77 17.46
CA ARG A 192 4.99 -2.99 18.00
C ARG A 192 5.08 -2.85 19.52
N PHE A 193 4.12 -2.18 20.14
CA PHE A 193 4.04 -1.91 21.57
C PHE A 193 2.60 -1.98 22.03
#